data_AF-A0A1L9RTB6-F1
#
_entry.id   AF-A0A1L9RTB6-F1
#
_cell.length_a   1.000
_cell.length_b   1.000
_cell.length_c   1.000
_cell.angle_alpha   90.00
_cell.angle_beta   90.00
_cell.angle_gamma   90.00
#
_symmetry.space_group_name_H-M   'P 1'
#
loop_
_entity.id
_entity.type
_entity.pdbx_description
1 polymer ?
#
loop_
_entity_poly.entity_id
_entity_poly.type
_entity_poly.pdbx_seq_one_letter_code
_entity_poly.pdbx_strand_id
1 'polypeptide(L)' 'MYKTKTYRQNISVRLTSSKARENLKIPVPRILAYCSRAIGRKLGSEYIVMERGPSIELGRVWETLKPRDKLPIVKQIGSI' A
#
# COMPACT_ATOMS: atom_id res chain seq x y z
N MET A 1 -7.68 -5.10 -13.27
CA MET A 1 -7.31 -3.68 -13.49
C MET A 1 -6.46 -3.20 -12.29
N TYR A 2 -5.19 -2.86 -12.52
CA TYR A 2 -4.17 -2.58 -11.48
C TYR A 2 -4.25 -1.12 -10.95
N LYS A 3 -3.85 -0.86 -9.70
CA LYS A 3 -3.76 0.50 -9.14
C LYS A 3 -2.29 0.98 -9.22
N THR A 4 -2.05 2.09 -9.89
CA THR A 4 -0.72 2.72 -9.99
C THR A 4 -0.63 3.88 -9.00
N LYS A 5 0.37 3.88 -8.13
CA LYS A 5 0.73 5.05 -7.32
C LYS A 5 2.15 5.48 -7.67
N THR A 6 2.32 6.76 -7.96
CA THR A 6 3.61 7.38 -8.29
C THR A 6 4.28 7.81 -6.99
N TYR A 7 5.40 7.18 -6.62
CA TYR A 7 6.19 7.57 -5.46
C TYR A 7 7.59 7.99 -5.94
N ARG A 8 8.12 9.10 -5.39
CA ARG A 8 9.48 9.59 -5.65
C ARG A 8 10.61 8.67 -5.13
N GLN A 9 10.28 7.54 -4.49
CA GLN A 9 11.23 6.65 -3.79
C GLN A 9 10.81 5.17 -3.89
N ASN A 10 10.68 4.65 -5.11
CA ASN A 10 10.10 3.33 -5.36
C ASN A 10 10.87 2.14 -4.75
N ILE A 11 12.19 2.25 -4.60
CA ILE A 11 13.04 1.18 -4.05
C ILE A 11 12.79 1.02 -2.55
N SER A 12 12.71 2.14 -1.81
CA SER A 12 12.45 2.14 -0.37
C SER A 12 11.10 1.51 -0.05
N VAL A 13 10.04 1.92 -0.77
CA VAL A 13 8.68 1.36 -0.61
C VAL A 13 8.67 -0.16 -0.81
N ARG A 14 9.42 -0.68 -1.79
CA ARG A 14 9.53 -2.12 -2.01
C ARG A 14 10.19 -2.85 -0.84
N LEU A 15 11.31 -2.33 -0.35
CA LEU A 15 12.05 -2.92 0.77
C LEU A 15 11.18 -2.92 2.04
N THR A 16 10.59 -1.77 2.37
CA THR A 16 9.70 -1.64 3.54
C THR A 16 8.49 -2.56 3.44
N SER A 17 7.84 -2.66 2.27
CA SER A 17 6.67 -3.52 2.08
C SER A 17 6.98 -5.01 2.25
N SER A 18 8.17 -5.44 1.81
CA SER A 18 8.63 -6.83 1.95
C SER A 18 8.96 -7.13 3.41
N LYS A 19 9.64 -6.20 4.08
CA LYS A 19 9.99 -6.31 5.51
C LYS A 19 8.75 -6.32 6.40
N ALA A 20 7.75 -5.50 6.10
CA ALA A 20 6.49 -5.49 6.82
C ALA A 20 5.70 -6.79 6.66
N ARG A 21 5.71 -7.40 5.47
CA ARG A 21 5.09 -8.72 5.26
C ARG A 21 5.78 -9.81 6.08
N GLU A 22 7.11 -9.83 6.07
CA GLU A 22 7.92 -10.87 6.72
C GLU A 22 7.88 -10.74 8.26
N ASN A 23 8.06 -9.53 8.78
CA ASN A 23 8.20 -9.31 10.22
C ASN A 23 6.86 -9.04 10.93
N LEU A 24 5.98 -8.25 10.32
CA LEU A 24 4.76 -7.75 10.98
C LEU A 24 3.51 -8.57 10.64
N LYS A 25 3.63 -9.55 9.72
CA LYS A 25 2.52 -10.39 9.21
C LYS A 25 1.29 -9.58 8.74
N ILE A 26 1.50 -8.31 8.39
CA ILE A 26 0.43 -7.43 7.90
C ILE A 26 0.11 -7.83 6.45
N PRO A 27 -1.17 -7.89 6.06
CA PRO A 27 -1.56 -8.08 4.67
C PRO A 27 -1.21 -6.83 3.85
N VAL A 28 0.05 -6.72 3.43
CA VAL A 28 0.53 -5.69 2.50
C VAL A 28 0.19 -6.15 1.07
N PRO A 29 -0.26 -5.28 0.16
CA PRO A 29 -0.48 -5.65 -1.24
C PRO A 29 0.82 -6.10 -1.92
N ARG A 30 0.73 -7.09 -2.81
CA ARG A 30 1.90 -7.61 -3.53
C ARG A 30 2.35 -6.60 -4.58
N ILE A 31 3.64 -6.27 -4.61
CA ILE A 31 4.23 -5.48 -5.70
C ILE A 31 4.39 -6.41 -6.90
N LEU A 32 3.77 -6.05 -8.02
CA LEU A 32 3.77 -6.86 -9.25
C LEU A 32 4.85 -6.40 -10.22
N ALA A 33 5.05 -5.10 -10.34
CA ALA A 33 6.11 -4.52 -11.16
C ALA A 33 6.52 -3.16 -10.58
N TYR A 34 7.78 -2.77 -10.78
CA TYR A 34 8.24 -1.43 -10.43
C TYR A 34 9.31 -0.96 -11.41
N CYS A 35 9.47 0.35 -11.51
CA CYS A 35 10.58 0.98 -12.22
C CYS A 35 11.01 2.23 -11.45
N SER A 36 12.30 2.29 -11.12
CA SER A 36 12.96 3.45 -10.51
C SER A 36 13.73 4.30 -11.52
N ARG A 37 13.75 3.91 -12.80
CA ARG A 37 14.46 4.64 -13.86
C ARG A 37 13.45 5.21 -14.84
N ALA A 38 13.28 6.54 -14.76
CA ALA A 38 12.42 7.31 -15.65
C ALA A 38 13.01 7.45 -17.07
N ILE A 39 14.35 7.54 -17.17
CA ILE A 39 15.06 7.78 -18.42
C ILE A 39 15.14 6.48 -19.26
N GLY A 40 14.74 6.56 -20.53
CA GLY A 40 14.81 5.44 -21.49
C GLY A 40 13.64 4.45 -21.44
N ARG A 41 12.55 4.76 -20.73
CA ARG A 41 11.37 3.89 -20.62
C ARG A 41 10.12 4.57 -21.18
N LYS A 42 9.20 3.75 -21.70
CA LYS A 42 7.95 4.15 -22.40
C LYS A 42 7.03 5.10 -21.62
N LEU A 43 7.13 5.11 -20.29
CA LEU A 43 6.30 5.93 -19.39
C LEU A 43 7.02 7.19 -18.89
N GLY A 44 8.32 7.36 -19.18
CA GLY A 44 9.09 8.56 -18.80
C GLY A 44 9.14 8.87 -17.30
N SER A 45 8.70 7.95 -16.44
CA SER A 45 8.46 8.21 -15.03
C SER A 45 8.63 6.93 -14.20
N GLU A 46 8.91 7.14 -12.93
CA GLU A 46 8.99 6.11 -11.91
C GLU A 46 7.60 5.56 -11.58
N TYR A 47 7.44 4.24 -11.52
CA TYR A 47 6.15 3.62 -11.21
C TYR A 47 6.28 2.38 -10.32
N ILE A 48 5.24 2.13 -9.52
CA ILE A 48 4.99 0.82 -8.90
C ILE A 48 3.58 0.37 -9.26
N VAL A 49 3.49 -0.85 -9.78
CA VAL A 49 2.25 -1.59 -9.99
C VAL A 49 2.08 -2.55 -8.82
N MET A 50 0.97 -2.40 -8.10
CA MET A 50 0.62 -3.26 -6.98
C MET A 50 -0.69 -4.00 -7.25
N GLU A 51 -0.84 -5.14 -6.59
CA GLU A 51 -2.10 -5.88 -6.52
C GLU A 51 -3.21 -4.98 -5.96
N ARG A 52 -4.39 -5.03 -6.58
CA ARG A 52 -5.57 -4.33 -6.09
C ARG A 52 -6.26 -5.22 -5.07
N GLY A 53 -6.13 -4.88 -3.79
CA GLY A 53 -6.97 -5.47 -2.75
C GLY A 53 -8.42 -4.98 -2.89
N PRO A 54 -9.43 -5.78 -2.48
CA PRO A 54 -10.84 -5.35 -2.39
C PRO A 54 -11.09 -4.34 -1.26
N SER A 55 -10.04 -3.74 -0.71
CA SER A 55 -10.08 -2.86 0.45
C SER A 55 -10.37 -1.39 0.07
N ILE A 56 -11.17 -0.75 0.91
CA ILE A 56 -11.44 0.70 0.85
C ILE A 56 -10.43 1.40 1.77
N GLU A 57 -9.96 2.58 1.34
CA GLU A 57 -9.07 3.41 2.16
C GLU A 57 -9.80 3.83 3.44
N LEU A 58 -9.27 3.43 4.60
CA LEU A 58 -9.91 3.68 5.89
C LEU A 58 -10.23 5.16 6.09
N GLY A 59 -9.34 6.07 5.67
CA GLY A 59 -9.57 7.53 5.74
C GLY A 59 -10.79 8.04 4.95
N ARG A 60 -11.24 7.32 3.90
CA ARG A 60 -12.47 7.70 3.17
C ARG A 60 -13.75 7.37 3.93
N VAL A 61 -13.69 6.32 4.75
CA VAL A 61 -14.86 5.81 5.47
C VAL A 61 -14.79 6.11 6.97
N TRP A 62 -13.66 6.60 7.48
CA TRP A 62 -13.40 6.79 8.91
C TRP A 62 -14.45 7.67 9.58
N GLU A 63 -14.81 8.79 8.96
CA GLU A 63 -15.84 9.70 9.47
C GLU A 63 -17.26 9.10 9.41
N THR A 64 -17.49 8.17 8.49
CA THR A 64 -18.79 7.50 8.31
C THR A 64 -18.98 6.25 9.19
N LEU A 65 -17.91 5.72 9.78
CA LEU A 65 -17.95 4.53 10.63
C LEU A 65 -18.53 4.86 12.01
N LYS A 66 -19.37 3.96 12.54
CA LYS A 66 -19.90 4.11 13.90
C LYS A 66 -18.79 3.84 14.93
N PRO A 67 -18.86 4.42 16.14
CA PRO A 67 -17.86 4.18 17.19
C PRO A 67 -17.62 2.69 17.50
N ARG A 68 -18.69 1.87 17.43
CA ARG A 68 -18.62 0.42 17.62
C ARG A 68 -17.75 -0.29 16.59
N ASP A 69 -17.70 0.22 15.36
CA ASP A 69 -16.89 -0.32 14.25
C ASP A 69 -15.46 0.22 14.27
N LYS A 70 -15.24 1.40 14.87
CA LYS A 70 -13.89 1.98 15.05
C LYS A 70 -13.06 1.21 16.09
N LEU A 71 -13.68 0.76 17.18
CA LEU A 71 -13.00 0.03 18.26
C LEU A 71 -12.20 -1.21 17.80
N PRO A 72 -12.75 -2.15 17.02
CA PRO A 72 -12.00 -3.29 16.54
C PRO A 72 -10.85 -2.88 15.61
N ILE A 73 -11.03 -1.82 14.82
CA ILE A 73 -9.99 -1.29 13.93
C ILE A 73 -8.84 -0.69 14.74
N VAL A 74 -9.14 0.10 15.78
CA VAL A 74 -8.13 0.68 16.68
C VAL A 74 -7.40 -0.43 17.45
N LYS A 75 -8.12 -1.44 17.94
CA LYS A 75 -7.50 -2.62 18.59
C LYS A 75 -6.60 -3.39 17.63
N GLN A 76 -7.04 -3.59 16.40
CA GLN A 76 -6.24 -4.26 15.38
C GLN A 76 -4.96 -3.47 15.07
N ILE A 77 -5.03 -2.14 14.95
CA ILE A 77 -3.88 -1.28 14.68
C ILE A 77 -2.92 -1.20 15.88
N GLY A 78 -3.46 -1.12 17.10
CA GLY A 78 -2.65 -1.06 18.33
C GLY A 78 -2.05 -2.39 18.75
N SER A 79 -2.47 -3.50 18.12
CA SER A 79 -1.94 -4.85 18.37
C SER A 79 -0.83 -5.25 17.39
N ILE A 80 -0.48 -4.36 16.45
CA ILE A 80 0.64 -4.52 15.50
C ILE A 80 1.92 -4.00 16.15
#